data_AF-A0A945CLI4-F1
#
_entry.id   AF-A0A945CLI4-F1
#
_cell.length_a   1.000
_cell.length_b   1.000
_cell.length_c   1.000
_cell.angle_alpha   90.00
_cell.angle_beta   90.00
_cell.angle_gamma   90.00
#
_symmetry.space_group_name_H-M   'P 1'
#
loop_
_entity.id
_entity.type
_entity.pdbx_description
1 polymer ?
#
loop_
_entity_poly.entity_id
_entity_poly.type
_entity_poly.pdbx_seq_one_letter_code
_entity_poly.pdbx_strand_id
1 'polypeptide(L)'
;MIPLISSMCRGPLGVCQLPRFWWKAITRKVGVMDEEYPDCSNGLDIWLIHALGLDRDGTLEYLRSELPDYLQFEKWVLEQKGGKLDRFAVERYNDGIDKRVHVDPGKIVETYEDIGWGYEVTHTSAVLLNALQDWQLFQKRDLIGGESNLTAPTVPLISSIDQGPLGVCQLPRTWLKVVLKTKGLLHPEYPECGGGLDARVLEVLQLDREETVAHLRSEMPDYLEFEKWVEKTGKLEAGAVAEWNRSIAERVHNEQKIADIHATIGREDDGSLTSAVILNQVEDWHLAHRELLGRG
;
A
#
# COMPACT_ATOMS: atom_id res chain seq x y z
N MET A 1 4.98 13.28 -4.41
CA MET A 1 4.75 12.02 -3.69
C MET A 1 4.18 10.96 -4.61
N ILE A 2 4.87 9.83 -4.66
CA ILE A 2 4.47 8.60 -5.32
C ILE A 2 3.49 7.85 -4.39
N PRO A 3 2.35 7.35 -4.90
CA PRO A 3 1.37 6.63 -4.09
C PRO A 3 1.88 5.24 -3.68
N LEU A 4 1.88 4.96 -2.38
CA LEU A 4 2.36 3.69 -1.83
C LEU A 4 1.25 2.67 -1.51
N ILE A 5 -0.02 3.08 -1.61
CA ILE A 5 -1.16 2.16 -1.45
C ILE A 5 -1.20 1.21 -2.65
N SER A 6 -0.93 -0.07 -2.42
CA SER A 6 -0.89 -1.10 -3.47
C SER A 6 -2.23 -1.31 -4.18
N SER A 7 -2.17 -1.83 -5.41
CA SER A 7 -3.37 -2.17 -6.20
C SER A 7 -4.20 -3.30 -5.57
N MET A 8 -3.62 -4.11 -4.68
CA MET A 8 -4.33 -5.19 -3.94
C MET A 8 -5.01 -4.72 -2.67
N CYS A 9 -4.72 -3.50 -2.23
CA CYS A 9 -5.38 -2.94 -1.05
C CYS A 9 -6.88 -2.80 -1.31
N ARG A 10 -7.68 -3.12 -0.30
CA ARG A 10 -9.14 -3.06 -0.32
C ARG A 10 -9.65 -2.61 1.04
N GLY A 11 -10.67 -1.76 1.02
CA GLY A 11 -11.36 -1.34 2.23
C GLY A 11 -12.51 -2.27 2.61
N PRO A 12 -13.42 -1.79 3.49
CA PRO A 12 -14.63 -2.51 3.89
C PRO A 12 -15.52 -2.98 2.73
N LEU A 13 -15.58 -2.25 1.61
CA LEU A 13 -16.31 -2.73 0.41
C LEU A 13 -15.64 -3.89 -0.30
N GLY A 14 -14.40 -4.22 0.06
CA GLY A 14 -13.66 -5.34 -0.48
C GLY A 14 -13.18 -5.15 -1.92
N VAL A 15 -13.21 -3.93 -2.48
CA VAL A 15 -12.81 -3.66 -3.86
C VAL A 15 -11.33 -3.31 -3.94
N CYS A 16 -10.53 -4.13 -4.64
CA CYS A 16 -9.12 -3.83 -4.93
C CYS A 16 -8.98 -2.55 -5.76
N GLN A 17 -7.81 -1.89 -5.75
CA GLN A 17 -7.53 -0.62 -6.43
C GLN A 17 -8.32 0.61 -5.92
N LEU A 18 -9.51 0.45 -5.33
CA LEU A 18 -10.34 1.56 -4.89
C LEU A 18 -9.64 2.51 -3.88
N PRO A 19 -8.93 2.01 -2.85
CA PRO A 19 -8.15 2.87 -1.95
C PRO A 19 -7.02 3.63 -2.67
N ARG A 20 -6.35 2.96 -3.61
CA ARG A 20 -5.28 3.58 -4.39
C ARG A 20 -5.81 4.69 -5.29
N PHE A 21 -6.92 4.46 -5.98
CA PHE A 21 -7.58 5.45 -6.83
C PHE A 21 -8.00 6.70 -6.02
N TRP A 22 -8.64 6.50 -4.86
CA TRP A 22 -8.98 7.58 -3.93
C TRP A 22 -7.75 8.40 -3.56
N TRP A 23 -6.69 7.74 -3.06
CA TRP A 23 -5.51 8.44 -2.58
C TRP A 23 -4.82 9.26 -3.67
N LYS A 24 -4.74 8.73 -4.89
CA LYS A 24 -4.20 9.42 -6.06
C LYS A 24 -4.99 10.70 -6.39
N ALA A 25 -6.32 10.61 -6.44
CA ALA A 25 -7.17 11.77 -6.75
C ALA A 25 -7.05 12.87 -5.68
N ILE A 26 -7.05 12.49 -4.40
CA ILE A 26 -6.91 13.40 -3.26
C ILE A 26 -5.54 14.08 -3.27
N THR A 27 -4.45 13.31 -3.38
CA THR A 27 -3.08 13.86 -3.37
C THR A 27 -2.80 14.73 -4.58
N ARG A 28 -3.37 14.42 -5.75
CA ARG A 28 -3.32 15.30 -6.93
C ARG A 28 -4.01 16.62 -6.67
N LYS A 29 -5.22 16.60 -6.09
CA LYS A 29 -5.97 17.83 -5.78
C LYS A 29 -5.24 18.73 -4.79
N VAL A 30 -4.65 18.14 -3.75
CA VAL A 30 -3.88 18.88 -2.74
C VAL A 30 -2.54 19.37 -3.29
N GLY A 31 -2.09 18.85 -4.44
CA GLY A 31 -0.86 19.31 -5.11
C GLY A 31 0.42 18.67 -4.57
N VAL A 32 0.31 17.55 -3.85
CA VAL A 32 1.49 16.82 -3.31
C VAL A 32 1.89 15.62 -4.15
N MET A 33 1.02 15.14 -5.05
CA MET A 33 1.35 14.02 -5.93
C MET A 33 2.42 14.44 -6.94
N ASP A 34 3.35 13.53 -7.23
CA ASP A 34 4.38 13.75 -8.26
C ASP A 34 3.71 14.16 -9.60
N GLU A 35 4.25 15.20 -10.24
CA GLU A 35 3.64 15.79 -11.44
C GLU A 35 3.56 14.81 -12.61
N GLU A 36 4.56 13.94 -12.76
CA GLU A 36 4.63 12.94 -13.82
C GLU A 36 3.75 11.71 -13.52
N TYR A 37 3.30 11.54 -12.27
CA TYR A 37 2.48 10.40 -11.88
C TYR A 37 1.01 10.58 -12.28
N PRO A 38 0.38 9.66 -13.03
CA PRO A 38 -1.01 9.82 -13.44
C PRO A 38 -1.96 9.60 -12.25
N ASP A 39 -2.87 10.54 -11.97
CA ASP A 39 -3.85 10.42 -10.88
C ASP A 39 -5.07 9.57 -11.27
N CYS A 40 -5.37 9.47 -12.56
CA CYS A 40 -6.32 8.54 -13.15
C CYS A 40 -5.78 7.98 -14.47
N SER A 41 -5.18 6.80 -14.43
CA SER A 41 -4.58 6.14 -15.60
C SER A 41 -5.61 5.41 -16.45
N ASN A 42 -5.35 5.28 -17.75
CA ASN A 42 -6.17 4.45 -18.66
C ASN A 42 -6.08 2.93 -18.38
N GLY A 43 -5.34 2.52 -17.34
CA GLY A 43 -5.16 1.13 -16.92
C GLY A 43 -6.16 0.73 -15.82
N LEU A 44 -5.64 0.42 -14.64
CA LEU A 44 -6.43 -0.10 -13.52
C LEU A 44 -7.51 0.86 -13.03
N ASP A 45 -7.28 2.18 -13.11
CA ASP A 45 -8.25 3.17 -12.61
C ASP A 45 -9.52 3.20 -13.46
N ILE A 46 -9.39 3.20 -14.79
CA ILE A 46 -10.55 3.10 -15.69
C ILE A 46 -11.23 1.73 -15.57
N TRP A 47 -10.46 0.64 -15.41
CA TRP A 47 -11.05 -0.67 -15.21
C TRP A 47 -11.88 -0.76 -13.92
N LEU A 48 -11.39 -0.20 -12.82
CA LEU A 48 -12.12 -0.05 -11.56
C LEU A 48 -13.44 0.71 -11.76
N ILE A 49 -13.38 1.87 -12.40
CA ILE A 49 -14.55 2.72 -12.65
C ILE A 49 -15.60 1.97 -13.46
N HIS A 50 -15.19 1.27 -14.52
CA HIS A 50 -16.09 0.44 -15.33
C HIS A 50 -16.65 -0.75 -14.55
N ALA A 51 -15.82 -1.42 -13.73
CA ALA A 51 -16.25 -2.57 -12.93
C ALA A 51 -17.31 -2.19 -11.89
N LEU A 52 -17.19 -0.99 -11.30
CA LEU A 52 -18.20 -0.44 -10.40
C LEU A 52 -19.36 0.25 -11.14
N GLY A 53 -19.24 0.47 -12.46
CA GLY A 53 -20.21 1.23 -13.25
C GLY A 53 -20.42 2.64 -12.71
N LEU A 54 -19.32 3.32 -12.37
CA LEU A 54 -19.29 4.70 -11.93
C LEU A 54 -19.06 5.64 -13.13
N ASP A 55 -19.53 6.87 -13.03
CA ASP A 55 -19.15 7.93 -13.97
C ASP A 55 -17.76 8.46 -13.61
N ARG A 56 -16.83 8.47 -14.57
CA ARG A 56 -15.43 8.84 -14.31
C ARG A 56 -15.32 10.28 -13.83
N ASP A 57 -15.89 11.20 -14.59
CA ASP A 57 -15.70 12.63 -14.37
C ASP A 57 -16.43 13.07 -13.10
N GLY A 58 -17.63 12.56 -12.84
CA GLY A 58 -18.38 12.78 -11.60
C GLY A 58 -17.69 12.19 -10.37
N THR A 59 -17.04 11.03 -10.49
CA THR A 59 -16.27 10.44 -9.38
C THR A 59 -15.05 11.30 -9.04
N LEU A 60 -14.29 11.73 -10.06
CA LEU A 60 -13.14 12.61 -9.87
C LEU A 60 -13.56 13.97 -9.32
N GLU A 61 -14.67 14.53 -9.80
CA GLU A 61 -15.22 15.79 -9.29
C GLU A 61 -15.55 15.68 -7.80
N TYR A 62 -16.28 14.63 -7.37
CA TYR A 62 -16.58 14.41 -5.96
C TYR A 62 -15.30 14.32 -5.10
N LEU A 63 -14.33 13.50 -5.51
CA LEU A 63 -13.07 13.34 -4.78
C LEU A 63 -12.30 14.66 -4.66
N ARG A 64 -12.26 15.46 -5.73
CA ARG A 64 -11.46 16.68 -5.82
C ARG A 64 -12.16 17.90 -5.21
N SER A 65 -13.47 17.89 -5.08
CA SER A 65 -14.24 19.00 -4.52
C SER A 65 -14.52 18.80 -3.03
N GLU A 66 -14.82 17.57 -2.61
CA GLU A 66 -15.18 17.26 -1.22
C GLU A 66 -13.98 16.81 -0.36
N LEU A 67 -12.91 16.30 -0.99
CA LEU A 67 -11.74 15.72 -0.31
C LEU A 67 -12.09 14.72 0.81
N PRO A 68 -13.00 13.75 0.55
CA PRO A 68 -13.51 12.86 1.60
C PRO A 68 -12.40 11.97 2.17
N ASP A 69 -12.54 11.56 3.43
CA ASP A 69 -11.80 10.40 3.92
C ASP A 69 -12.22 9.12 3.18
N TYR A 70 -11.45 8.05 3.34
CA TYR A 70 -11.71 6.83 2.57
C TYR A 70 -13.07 6.18 2.88
N LEU A 71 -13.53 6.24 4.14
CA LEU A 71 -14.82 5.65 4.51
C LEU A 71 -16.00 6.48 3.97
N GLN A 72 -15.86 7.81 3.97
CA GLN A 72 -16.80 8.71 3.30
C GLN A 72 -16.85 8.44 1.79
N PHE A 73 -15.71 8.16 1.15
CA PHE A 73 -15.69 7.79 -0.26
C PHE A 73 -16.38 6.44 -0.53
N GLU A 74 -16.12 5.40 0.28
CA GLU A 74 -16.83 4.12 0.13
C GLU A 74 -18.35 4.28 0.32
N LYS A 75 -18.77 5.11 1.29
CA LYS A 75 -20.19 5.43 1.48
C LYS A 75 -20.78 6.09 0.23
N TRP A 76 -20.10 7.07 -0.35
CA TRP A 76 -20.53 7.72 -1.59
C TRP A 76 -20.62 6.72 -2.75
N VAL A 77 -19.64 5.81 -2.89
CA VAL A 77 -19.70 4.74 -3.90
C VAL A 77 -20.96 3.89 -3.73
N LEU A 78 -21.30 3.47 -2.51
CA LEU A 78 -22.54 2.73 -2.25
C LEU A 78 -23.79 3.53 -2.65
N GLU A 79 -23.83 4.83 -2.35
CA GLU A 79 -24.96 5.71 -2.72
C GLU A 79 -25.15 5.75 -4.24
N GLN A 80 -24.06 5.85 -5.02
CA GLN A 80 -24.12 5.78 -6.49
C GLN A 80 -24.61 4.40 -7.00
N LYS A 81 -24.50 3.35 -6.19
CA LYS A 81 -24.92 1.98 -6.53
C LYS A 81 -26.25 1.56 -5.88
N GLY A 82 -27.03 2.50 -5.33
CA GLY A 82 -28.31 2.19 -4.70
C GLY A 82 -28.18 1.42 -3.39
N GLY A 83 -27.08 1.62 -2.67
CA GLY A 83 -26.85 1.13 -1.30
C GLY A 83 -26.16 -0.23 -1.18
N LYS A 84 -25.82 -0.90 -2.29
CA LYS A 84 -25.09 -2.19 -2.26
C LYS A 84 -24.28 -2.43 -3.52
N LEU A 85 -23.19 -3.20 -3.38
CA LEU A 85 -22.44 -3.76 -4.51
C LEU A 85 -22.86 -5.21 -4.78
N ASP A 86 -22.75 -5.62 -6.03
CA ASP A 86 -22.82 -7.03 -6.40
C ASP A 86 -21.51 -7.73 -5.97
N ARG A 87 -21.60 -8.59 -4.95
CA ARG A 87 -20.45 -9.30 -4.40
C ARG A 87 -19.76 -10.20 -5.43
N PHE A 88 -20.51 -10.87 -6.31
CA PHE A 88 -19.93 -11.72 -7.34
C PHE A 88 -19.18 -10.89 -8.40
N ALA A 89 -19.68 -9.70 -8.72
CA ALA A 89 -18.98 -8.80 -9.62
C ALA A 89 -17.68 -8.27 -8.99
N VAL A 90 -17.71 -7.92 -7.70
CA VAL A 90 -16.52 -7.49 -6.95
C VAL A 90 -15.49 -8.62 -6.85
N GLU A 91 -15.91 -9.84 -6.51
CA GLU A 91 -15.02 -11.01 -6.44
C GLU A 91 -14.37 -11.30 -7.80
N ARG A 92 -15.14 -11.27 -8.89
CA ARG A 92 -14.61 -11.45 -10.25
C ARG A 92 -13.62 -10.35 -10.64
N TYR A 93 -13.91 -9.10 -10.29
CA TYR A 93 -13.00 -7.99 -10.54
C TYR A 93 -11.69 -8.16 -9.76
N ASN A 94 -11.78 -8.48 -8.47
CA ASN A 94 -10.60 -8.71 -7.63
C ASN A 94 -9.75 -9.88 -8.11
N ASP A 95 -10.37 -11.00 -8.52
CA ASP A 95 -9.69 -12.15 -9.14
C ASP A 95 -8.96 -11.74 -10.43
N GLY A 96 -9.58 -10.86 -11.21
CA GLY A 96 -8.98 -10.27 -12.40
C GLY A 96 -7.77 -9.39 -12.09
N ILE A 97 -7.80 -8.62 -10.99
CA ILE A 97 -6.65 -7.80 -10.55
C ILE A 97 -5.51 -8.70 -10.08
N ASP A 98 -5.80 -9.69 -9.24
CA ASP A 98 -4.82 -10.63 -8.69
C ASP A 98 -4.05 -11.38 -9.79
N LYS A 99 -4.77 -11.84 -10.82
CA LYS A 99 -4.20 -12.59 -11.96
C LYS A 99 -3.67 -11.69 -13.08
N ARG A 100 -3.72 -10.36 -12.92
CA ARG A 100 -3.35 -9.45 -13.99
C ARG A 100 -1.85 -9.54 -14.25
N VAL A 101 -1.50 -9.70 -15.53
CA VAL A 101 -0.13 -9.62 -16.01
C VAL A 101 0.03 -8.44 -16.97
N HIS A 102 1.20 -7.80 -16.99
CA HIS A 102 1.55 -6.89 -18.06
C HIS A 102 1.78 -7.73 -19.32
N VAL A 103 1.00 -7.44 -20.37
CA VAL A 103 1.08 -8.13 -21.67
C VAL A 103 1.78 -7.28 -22.73
N ASP A 104 1.95 -5.99 -22.48
CA ASP A 104 2.68 -5.07 -23.35
C ASP A 104 4.18 -5.17 -23.04
N PRO A 105 5.01 -5.65 -24.00
CA PRO A 105 6.45 -5.71 -23.82
C PRO A 105 7.08 -4.36 -23.51
N GLY A 106 6.54 -3.26 -24.07
CA GLY A 106 7.04 -1.92 -23.81
C GLY A 106 6.87 -1.53 -22.35
N LYS A 107 5.70 -1.82 -21.76
CA LYS A 107 5.42 -1.53 -20.35
C LYS A 107 6.29 -2.37 -19.41
N ILE A 108 6.56 -3.63 -19.77
CA ILE A 108 7.49 -4.48 -19.00
C ILE A 108 8.89 -3.88 -19.01
N VAL A 109 9.42 -3.52 -20.18
CA VAL A 109 10.76 -2.94 -20.31
C VAL A 109 10.87 -1.65 -19.51
N GLU A 110 9.92 -0.72 -19.66
CA GLU A 110 9.86 0.52 -18.88
C GLU A 110 9.91 0.24 -17.38
N THR A 111 9.06 -0.68 -16.89
CA THR A 111 8.98 -0.98 -15.46
C THR A 111 10.26 -1.62 -14.94
N TYR A 112 10.89 -2.51 -15.72
CA TYR A 112 12.13 -3.17 -15.37
C TYR A 112 13.29 -2.17 -15.29
N GLU A 113 13.38 -1.25 -16.26
CA GLU A 113 14.37 -0.17 -16.23
C GLU A 113 14.21 0.71 -14.98
N ASP A 114 12.98 1.08 -14.64
CA ASP A 114 12.70 1.92 -13.46
C ASP A 114 13.18 1.26 -12.16
N ILE A 115 12.90 -0.04 -11.98
CA ILE A 115 13.27 -0.84 -10.79
C ILE A 115 14.69 -1.44 -10.87
N GLY A 116 15.47 -1.09 -11.90
CA GLY A 116 16.86 -1.54 -12.04
C GLY A 116 17.04 -3.03 -12.34
N TRP A 117 16.02 -3.68 -12.92
CA TRP A 117 16.11 -5.04 -13.44
C TRP A 117 16.64 -5.06 -14.89
N GLY A 118 17.32 -6.14 -15.25
CA GLY A 118 17.83 -6.33 -16.60
C GLY A 118 16.76 -6.78 -17.61
N TYR A 119 17.14 -7.00 -18.87
CA TYR A 119 16.19 -7.35 -19.93
C TYR A 119 15.58 -8.77 -19.82
N GLU A 120 16.05 -9.61 -18.90
CA GLU A 120 15.49 -10.93 -18.67
C GLU A 120 14.19 -10.83 -17.83
N VAL A 121 13.06 -11.09 -18.48
CA VAL A 121 11.74 -11.02 -17.85
C VAL A 121 11.53 -12.23 -16.95
N THR A 122 11.59 -12.02 -15.64
CA THR A 122 11.38 -13.06 -14.61
C THR A 122 10.00 -12.98 -13.96
N HIS A 123 9.37 -11.81 -13.98
CA HIS A 123 8.07 -11.51 -13.38
C HIS A 123 7.20 -10.72 -14.35
N THR A 124 5.92 -11.08 -14.44
CA THR A 124 4.94 -10.39 -15.29
C THR A 124 3.70 -9.92 -14.56
N SER A 125 3.56 -10.22 -13.26
CA SER A 125 2.43 -9.75 -12.43
C SER A 125 2.37 -8.22 -12.46
N ALA A 126 1.27 -7.68 -12.99
CA ALA A 126 1.10 -6.23 -13.11
C ALA A 126 1.05 -5.56 -11.74
N VAL A 127 0.44 -6.23 -10.76
CA VAL A 127 0.33 -5.75 -9.38
C VAL A 127 1.70 -5.65 -8.72
N LEU A 128 2.50 -6.73 -8.79
CA LEU A 128 3.84 -6.76 -8.20
C LEU A 128 4.73 -5.70 -8.85
N LEU A 129 4.73 -5.64 -10.18
CA LEU A 129 5.55 -4.69 -10.94
C LEU A 129 5.16 -3.25 -10.64
N ASN A 130 3.86 -2.93 -10.54
CA ASN A 130 3.40 -1.59 -10.15
C ASN A 130 3.88 -1.23 -8.73
N ALA A 131 3.77 -2.16 -7.77
CA ALA A 131 4.20 -1.91 -6.39
C ALA A 131 5.72 -1.67 -6.32
N LEU A 132 6.53 -2.50 -6.98
CA LEU A 132 7.98 -2.31 -7.03
C LEU A 132 8.37 -0.99 -7.69
N GLN A 133 7.71 -0.62 -8.80
CA GLN A 133 7.93 0.66 -9.47
C GLN A 133 7.61 1.83 -8.53
N ASP A 134 6.48 1.78 -7.82
CA ASP A 134 6.13 2.82 -6.85
C ASP A 134 7.15 2.92 -5.72
N TRP A 135 7.59 1.79 -5.13
CA TRP A 135 8.53 1.79 -4.02
C TRP A 135 9.89 2.34 -4.45
N GLN A 136 10.33 1.99 -5.67
CA GLN A 136 11.56 2.53 -6.24
C GLN A 136 11.45 4.03 -6.52
N LEU A 137 10.38 4.48 -7.17
CA LEU A 137 10.17 5.89 -7.48
C LEU A 137 10.05 6.71 -6.20
N PHE A 138 9.34 6.20 -5.18
CA PHE A 138 9.25 6.83 -3.87
C PHE A 138 10.64 6.97 -3.23
N GLN A 139 11.44 5.90 -3.20
CA GLN A 139 12.78 5.95 -2.64
C GLN A 139 13.66 6.97 -3.39
N LYS A 140 13.65 6.94 -4.72
CA LYS A 140 14.49 7.79 -5.57
C LYS A 140 14.07 9.26 -5.52
N ARG A 141 12.77 9.54 -5.65
CA ARG A 141 12.24 10.90 -5.84
C ARG A 141 11.82 11.55 -4.53
N ASP A 142 11.13 10.81 -3.67
CA ASP A 142 10.56 11.35 -2.44
C ASP A 142 11.47 11.17 -1.21
N LEU A 143 12.34 10.15 -1.15
CA LEU A 143 13.12 9.87 0.07
C LEU A 143 14.59 10.32 0.00
N ILE A 144 15.25 10.13 -1.14
CA ILE A 144 16.69 10.41 -1.32
C ILE A 144 16.94 11.55 -2.33
N GLY A 145 15.98 11.83 -3.21
CA GLY A 145 16.10 12.88 -4.22
C GLY A 145 16.43 14.26 -3.63
N GLY A 146 17.32 14.99 -4.29
CA GLY A 146 17.75 16.33 -3.84
C GLY A 146 16.64 17.39 -3.82
N GLU A 147 15.53 17.13 -4.51
CA GLU A 147 14.32 17.96 -4.58
C GLU A 147 13.13 17.31 -3.85
N SER A 148 13.37 16.40 -2.89
CA SER A 148 12.29 15.78 -2.13
C SER A 148 11.40 16.83 -1.46
N ASN A 149 10.10 16.75 -1.75
CA ASN A 149 9.07 17.58 -1.14
C ASN A 149 8.46 16.96 0.12
N LEU A 150 8.98 15.82 0.61
CA LEU A 150 8.52 15.23 1.87
C LEU A 150 9.14 15.97 3.06
N THR A 151 8.40 16.92 3.61
CA THR A 151 8.85 17.76 4.73
C THR A 151 8.17 17.46 6.06
N ALA A 152 7.21 16.55 6.07
CA ALA A 152 6.40 16.27 7.24
C ALA A 152 6.19 14.77 7.46
N PRO A 153 5.83 14.36 8.70
CA PRO A 153 5.74 12.97 9.06
C PRO A 153 4.79 12.20 8.14
N THR A 154 5.20 10.98 7.77
CA THR A 154 4.62 10.17 6.72
C THR A 154 4.14 8.86 7.32
N VAL A 155 2.85 8.58 7.14
CA VAL A 155 2.26 7.29 7.49
C VAL A 155 2.76 6.22 6.51
N PRO A 156 3.25 5.06 6.98
CA PRO A 156 3.80 4.03 6.09
C PRO A 156 2.67 3.30 5.33
N LEU A 157 2.28 3.82 4.16
CA LEU A 157 1.09 3.36 3.42
C LEU A 157 1.22 2.03 2.66
N ILE A 158 2.40 1.40 2.68
CA ILE A 158 2.56 0.00 2.22
C ILE A 158 1.83 -0.92 3.21
N SER A 159 0.94 -1.77 2.73
CA SER A 159 0.14 -2.64 3.58
C SER A 159 0.95 -3.79 4.17
N SER A 160 0.48 -4.34 5.30
CA SER A 160 1.02 -5.59 5.85
C SER A 160 0.84 -6.80 4.94
N ILE A 161 -0.07 -6.76 3.96
CA ILE A 161 -0.25 -7.85 2.98
C ILE A 161 0.63 -7.71 1.74
N ASP A 162 1.28 -6.56 1.55
CA ASP A 162 2.12 -6.35 0.38
C ASP A 162 3.37 -7.22 0.45
N GLN A 163 3.78 -7.71 -0.71
CA GLN A 163 4.88 -8.67 -0.89
C GLN A 163 5.76 -8.20 -2.04
N GLY A 164 7.07 -8.40 -1.91
CA GLY A 164 8.00 -8.34 -3.01
C GLY A 164 8.24 -9.71 -3.68
N PRO A 165 9.27 -9.81 -4.53
CA PRO A 165 9.72 -11.05 -5.15
C PRO A 165 9.92 -12.22 -4.17
N LEU A 166 10.36 -11.97 -2.93
CA LEU A 166 10.49 -13.04 -1.92
C LEU A 166 9.15 -13.58 -1.41
N GLY A 167 8.04 -12.93 -1.75
CA GLY A 167 6.71 -13.39 -1.37
C GLY A 167 6.45 -13.30 0.13
N VAL A 168 7.08 -12.38 0.86
CA VAL A 168 6.95 -12.26 2.32
C VAL A 168 6.10 -11.05 2.69
N CYS A 169 4.90 -11.28 3.25
CA CYS A 169 4.04 -10.21 3.78
C CYS A 169 4.78 -9.40 4.85
N GLN A 170 4.41 -8.14 5.04
CA GLN A 170 4.96 -7.20 6.04
C GLN A 170 6.42 -6.77 5.80
N LEU A 171 7.23 -7.54 5.07
CA LEU A 171 8.64 -7.19 4.83
C LEU A 171 8.79 -5.83 4.11
N PRO A 172 8.03 -5.51 3.04
CA PRO A 172 8.08 -4.18 2.42
C PRO A 172 7.69 -3.04 3.35
N ARG A 173 6.67 -3.25 4.19
CA ARG A 173 6.26 -2.25 5.18
C ARG A 173 7.34 -2.03 6.25
N THR A 174 8.01 -3.10 6.68
CA THR A 174 9.11 -3.03 7.67
C THR A 174 10.28 -2.22 7.11
N TRP A 175 10.68 -2.50 5.87
CA TRP A 175 11.67 -1.69 5.14
C TRP A 175 11.28 -0.20 5.13
N LEU A 176 10.06 0.11 4.67
CA LEU A 176 9.58 1.49 4.55
C LEU A 176 9.66 2.25 5.87
N LYS A 177 9.23 1.62 6.97
CA LYS A 177 9.23 2.26 8.28
C LYS A 177 10.65 2.60 8.75
N VAL A 178 11.61 1.71 8.55
CA VAL A 178 13.01 1.97 8.93
C VAL A 178 13.60 3.09 8.09
N VAL A 179 13.44 3.05 6.76
CA VAL A 179 14.01 4.10 5.89
C VAL A 179 13.36 5.47 6.10
N LEU A 180 12.05 5.52 6.40
CA LEU A 180 11.37 6.75 6.83
C LEU A 180 11.92 7.26 8.17
N LYS A 181 12.16 6.37 9.14
CA LYS A 181 12.71 6.77 10.44
C LYS A 181 14.12 7.33 10.30
N THR A 182 14.97 6.71 9.48
CA THR A 182 16.33 7.18 9.19
C THR A 182 16.33 8.60 8.64
N LYS A 183 15.33 8.98 7.84
CA LYS A 183 15.16 10.33 7.30
C LYS A 183 14.41 11.29 8.24
N GLY A 184 14.00 10.84 9.42
CA GLY A 184 13.19 11.65 10.35
C GLY A 184 11.76 11.88 9.88
N LEU A 185 11.28 11.10 8.91
CA LEU A 185 9.97 11.26 8.26
C LEU A 185 8.92 10.25 8.74
N LEU A 186 9.26 9.28 9.59
CA LEU A 186 8.26 8.33 10.08
C LEU A 186 7.24 9.02 11.00
N HIS A 187 5.95 8.83 10.73
CA HIS A 187 4.88 9.34 11.57
C HIS A 187 5.03 8.88 13.05
N PRO A 188 4.87 9.77 14.05
CA PRO A 188 5.22 9.49 15.46
C PRO A 188 4.48 8.31 16.09
N GLU A 189 3.28 7.99 15.61
CA GLU A 189 2.49 6.86 16.10
C GLU A 189 3.00 5.49 15.64
N TYR A 190 3.97 5.46 14.71
CA TYR A 190 4.54 4.23 14.20
C TYR A 190 5.92 3.97 14.81
N PRO A 191 6.14 2.81 15.46
CA PRO A 191 7.48 2.41 15.84
C PRO A 191 8.28 2.09 14.57
N GLU A 192 9.58 2.35 14.58
CA GLU A 192 10.47 2.08 13.42
C GLU A 192 10.42 0.61 12.98
N CYS A 193 10.88 -0.29 13.85
CA CYS A 193 10.71 -1.72 13.75
C CYS A 193 10.19 -2.14 15.13
N GLY A 194 8.88 -2.26 15.31
CA GLY A 194 8.26 -2.52 16.62
C GLY A 194 8.24 -4.00 16.99
N GLY A 195 7.83 -4.32 18.23
CA GLY A 195 7.66 -5.71 18.70
C GLY A 195 6.46 -6.47 18.11
N GLY A 196 5.71 -5.86 17.19
CA GLY A 196 4.56 -6.46 16.51
C GLY A 196 4.96 -7.21 15.24
N LEU A 197 4.24 -6.96 14.15
CA LEU A 197 4.47 -7.65 12.88
C LEU A 197 5.89 -7.48 12.33
N ASP A 198 6.56 -6.34 12.60
CA ASP A 198 7.93 -6.09 12.15
C ASP A 198 8.92 -7.08 12.77
N ALA A 199 8.90 -7.28 14.09
CA ALA A 199 9.75 -8.27 14.73
C ALA A 199 9.42 -9.70 14.27
N ARG A 200 8.13 -10.01 14.13
CA ARG A 200 7.66 -11.34 13.72
C ARG A 200 8.09 -11.73 12.31
N VAL A 201 8.06 -10.80 11.34
CA VAL A 201 8.55 -11.11 9.99
C VAL A 201 10.05 -11.36 9.97
N LEU A 202 10.83 -10.64 10.79
CA LEU A 202 12.27 -10.91 10.93
C LEU A 202 12.54 -12.25 11.61
N GLU A 203 11.76 -12.64 12.62
CA GLU A 203 11.83 -13.96 13.26
C GLU A 203 11.57 -15.09 12.26
N VAL A 204 10.53 -14.96 11.43
CA VAL A 204 10.19 -15.93 10.36
C VAL A 204 11.37 -16.12 9.40
N LEU A 205 12.06 -15.03 9.09
CA LEU A 205 13.23 -15.02 8.20
C LEU A 205 14.55 -15.30 8.93
N GLN A 206 14.52 -15.55 10.24
CA GLN A 206 15.71 -15.76 11.09
C GLN A 206 16.75 -14.63 10.96
N LEU A 207 16.27 -13.40 10.79
CA LEU A 207 17.10 -12.20 10.72
C LEU A 207 17.30 -11.60 12.11
N ASP A 208 18.53 -11.17 12.40
CA ASP A 208 18.78 -10.34 13.58
C ASP A 208 18.18 -8.94 13.38
N ARG A 209 17.39 -8.49 14.35
CA ARG A 209 16.67 -7.22 14.25
C ARG A 209 17.60 -6.01 14.30
N GLU A 210 18.63 -6.04 15.14
CA GLU A 210 19.56 -4.92 15.27
C GLU A 210 20.43 -4.80 14.02
N GLU A 211 20.93 -5.92 13.50
CA GLU A 211 21.69 -6.00 12.25
C GLU A 211 20.85 -5.53 11.06
N THR A 212 19.60 -5.99 10.96
CA THR A 212 18.68 -5.57 9.88
C THR A 212 18.44 -4.06 9.92
N VAL A 213 18.12 -3.50 11.09
CA VAL A 213 17.89 -2.06 11.24
C VAL A 213 19.18 -1.26 10.97
N ALA A 214 20.34 -1.76 11.41
CA ALA A 214 21.63 -1.12 11.14
C ALA A 214 21.96 -1.10 9.65
N HIS A 215 21.74 -2.21 8.93
CA HIS A 215 21.91 -2.28 7.48
C HIS A 215 21.02 -1.27 6.75
N LEU A 216 19.72 -1.27 7.05
CA LEU A 216 18.75 -0.34 6.44
C LEU A 216 19.10 1.14 6.69
N ARG A 217 19.60 1.47 7.88
CA ARG A 217 20.02 2.84 8.23
C ARG A 217 21.30 3.29 7.54
N SER A 218 22.28 2.40 7.43
CA SER A 218 23.60 2.72 6.88
C SER A 218 23.57 2.79 5.36
N GLU A 219 22.97 1.79 4.71
CA GLU A 219 22.98 1.67 3.25
C GLU A 219 21.79 2.38 2.60
N MET A 220 20.66 2.56 3.31
CA MET A 220 19.41 3.11 2.76
C MET A 220 19.02 2.48 1.40
N PRO A 221 19.03 1.13 1.30
CA PRO A 221 18.84 0.43 0.04
C PRO A 221 17.44 0.67 -0.50
N ASP A 222 17.27 0.56 -1.82
CA ASP A 222 15.93 0.32 -2.35
C ASP A 222 15.40 -1.06 -1.90
N TYR A 223 14.11 -1.31 -2.13
CA TYR A 223 13.48 -2.51 -1.60
C TYR A 223 14.05 -3.80 -2.23
N LEU A 224 14.48 -3.76 -3.51
CA LEU A 224 15.03 -4.93 -4.19
C LEU A 224 16.46 -5.22 -3.72
N GLU A 225 17.25 -4.18 -3.45
CA GLU A 225 18.54 -4.30 -2.78
C GLU A 225 18.39 -4.88 -1.37
N PHE A 226 17.36 -4.45 -0.62
CA PHE A 226 17.06 -5.02 0.69
C PHE A 226 16.67 -6.50 0.60
N GLU A 227 15.81 -6.90 -0.34
CA GLU A 227 15.49 -8.33 -0.51
C GLU A 227 16.71 -9.16 -0.87
N LYS A 228 17.62 -8.66 -1.72
CA LYS A 228 18.90 -9.34 -2.00
C LYS A 228 19.78 -9.50 -0.76
N TRP A 229 19.71 -8.56 0.19
CA TRP A 229 20.38 -8.70 1.48
C TRP A 229 19.69 -9.75 2.36
N VAL A 230 18.35 -9.74 2.40
CA VAL A 230 17.54 -10.75 3.13
C VAL A 230 17.80 -12.17 2.61
N GLU A 231 17.90 -12.37 1.30
CA GLU A 231 18.24 -13.67 0.70
C GLU A 231 19.60 -14.22 1.17
N LYS A 232 20.56 -13.33 1.42
CA LYS A 232 21.92 -13.71 1.83
C LYS A 232 22.05 -13.91 3.34
N THR A 233 21.33 -13.12 4.13
CA THR A 233 21.48 -13.06 5.59
C THR A 233 20.44 -13.90 6.32
N GLY A 234 19.24 -14.00 5.77
CA GLY A 234 18.11 -14.70 6.39
C GLY A 234 17.96 -16.16 5.91
N LYS A 235 16.86 -16.78 6.33
CA LYS A 235 16.41 -18.11 5.87
C LYS A 235 15.00 -18.06 5.31
N LEU A 236 14.89 -18.36 4.03
CA LEU A 236 13.64 -18.39 3.27
C LEU A 236 13.06 -19.80 3.24
N GLU A 237 12.62 -20.28 4.41
CA GLU A 237 11.93 -21.57 4.49
C GLU A 237 10.50 -21.44 3.95
N ALA A 238 10.23 -22.02 2.77
CA ALA A 238 8.96 -21.87 2.07
C ALA A 238 7.72 -22.21 2.93
N GLY A 239 7.83 -23.21 3.82
CA GLY A 239 6.77 -23.57 4.75
C GLY A 239 6.48 -22.47 5.78
N ALA A 240 7.53 -21.89 6.38
CA ALA A 240 7.41 -20.82 7.36
C ALA A 240 6.87 -19.53 6.72
N VAL A 241 7.31 -19.19 5.50
CA VAL A 241 6.78 -18.05 4.74
C VAL A 241 5.30 -18.24 4.40
N ALA A 242 4.91 -19.43 3.95
CA ALA A 242 3.51 -19.73 3.64
C ALA A 242 2.60 -19.69 4.88
N GLU A 243 3.08 -20.19 6.03
CA GLU A 243 2.38 -20.10 7.31
C GLU A 243 2.25 -18.64 7.77
N TRP A 244 3.33 -17.86 7.68
CA TRP A 244 3.34 -16.44 8.01
C TRP A 244 2.33 -15.66 7.17
N ASN A 245 2.36 -15.79 5.84
CA ASN A 245 1.46 -15.06 4.95
C ASN A 245 -0.01 -15.39 5.22
N ARG A 246 -0.31 -16.66 5.48
CA ARG A 246 -1.66 -17.10 5.86
C ARG A 246 -2.08 -16.48 7.18
N SER A 247 -1.19 -16.49 8.17
CA SER A 247 -1.46 -15.89 9.48
C SER A 247 -1.77 -14.39 9.38
N ILE A 248 -1.13 -13.66 8.45
CA ILE A 248 -1.42 -12.26 8.17
C ILE A 248 -2.79 -12.09 7.50
N ALA A 249 -3.09 -12.92 6.49
CA ALA A 249 -4.34 -12.84 5.74
C ALA A 249 -5.57 -13.16 6.60
N GLU A 250 -5.46 -14.11 7.52
CA GLU A 250 -6.54 -14.58 8.40
C GLU A 250 -6.60 -13.83 9.74
N ARG A 251 -5.70 -12.87 9.97
CA ARG A 251 -5.56 -12.20 11.26
C ARG A 251 -6.80 -11.39 11.63
N VAL A 252 -7.25 -11.57 12.87
CA VAL A 252 -8.28 -10.76 13.55
C VAL A 252 -7.64 -10.09 14.76
N HIS A 253 -7.94 -8.81 14.99
CA HIS A 253 -7.44 -8.10 16.17
C HIS A 253 -8.20 -8.52 17.42
N ASN A 254 -7.62 -8.26 18.60
CA ASN A 254 -8.38 -8.37 19.84
C ASN A 254 -9.43 -7.24 19.93
N GLU A 255 -10.45 -7.45 20.75
CA GLU A 255 -11.59 -6.53 20.92
C GLU A 255 -11.15 -5.10 21.24
N GLN A 256 -10.16 -4.92 22.12
CA GLN A 256 -9.66 -3.59 22.48
C GLN A 256 -9.06 -2.86 21.27
N LYS A 257 -8.21 -3.53 20.48
CA LYS A 257 -7.60 -2.90 19.31
C LYS A 257 -8.63 -2.63 18.20
N ILE A 258 -9.66 -3.46 18.07
CA ILE A 258 -10.79 -3.18 17.17
C ILE A 258 -11.50 -1.89 17.63
N ALA A 259 -11.88 -1.81 18.90
CA ALA A 259 -12.55 -0.63 19.45
C ALA A 259 -11.71 0.64 19.32
N ASP A 260 -10.40 0.57 19.57
CA ASP A 260 -9.47 1.70 19.41
C ASP A 260 -9.44 2.19 17.95
N ILE A 261 -9.35 1.27 16.98
CA ILE A 261 -9.34 1.64 15.55
C ILE A 261 -10.68 2.27 15.15
N HIS A 262 -11.81 1.68 15.57
CA HIS A 262 -13.14 2.22 15.31
C HIS A 262 -13.31 3.64 15.86
N ALA A 263 -12.82 3.89 17.08
CA ALA A 263 -12.79 5.22 17.68
C ALA A 263 -11.91 6.20 16.87
N THR A 264 -10.71 5.78 16.47
CA THR A 264 -9.78 6.60 15.65
C THR A 264 -10.42 7.03 14.34
N ILE A 265 -11.07 6.10 13.62
CA ILE A 265 -11.66 6.36 12.30
C ILE A 265 -13.10 6.92 12.37
N GLY A 266 -13.61 7.18 13.57
CA GLY A 266 -14.95 7.75 13.79
C GLY A 266 -16.09 6.85 13.31
N ARG A 267 -15.91 5.53 13.35
CA ARG A 267 -16.90 4.53 12.91
C ARG A 267 -17.46 3.77 14.10
N GLU A 268 -18.78 3.64 14.19
CA GLU A 268 -19.42 2.73 15.16
C GLU A 268 -18.97 1.28 14.94
N ASP A 269 -18.63 0.59 16.02
CA ASP A 269 -18.32 -0.85 15.97
C ASP A 269 -19.63 -1.65 15.95
N ASP A 270 -20.10 -1.94 14.74
CA ASP A 270 -21.25 -2.80 14.48
C ASP A 270 -20.87 -4.29 14.31
N GLY A 271 -19.60 -4.64 14.60
CA GLY A 271 -19.06 -6.00 14.45
C GLY A 271 -18.86 -6.46 13.01
N SER A 272 -19.13 -5.61 12.01
CA SER A 272 -19.01 -6.00 10.58
C SER A 272 -17.58 -5.94 10.03
N LEU A 273 -16.66 -5.27 10.72
CA LEU A 273 -15.28 -5.06 10.27
C LEU A 273 -14.27 -5.56 11.30
N THR A 274 -13.87 -6.83 11.20
CA THR A 274 -12.96 -7.47 12.17
C THR A 274 -11.59 -7.86 11.61
N SER A 275 -11.41 -7.82 10.27
CA SER A 275 -10.14 -8.16 9.64
C SER A 275 -9.05 -7.19 10.08
N ALA A 276 -7.99 -7.71 10.71
CA ALA A 276 -6.90 -6.89 11.21
C ALA A 276 -6.15 -6.17 10.10
N VAL A 277 -6.09 -6.75 8.89
CA VAL A 277 -5.50 -6.12 7.70
C VAL A 277 -6.31 -4.91 7.29
N ILE A 278 -7.62 -5.07 7.10
CA ILE A 278 -8.48 -3.97 6.62
C ILE A 278 -8.55 -2.86 7.68
N LEU A 279 -8.67 -3.23 8.96
CA LEU A 279 -8.65 -2.26 10.06
C LEU A 279 -7.35 -1.46 10.09
N ASN A 280 -6.18 -2.12 10.00
CA ASN A 280 -4.90 -1.42 9.94
C ASN A 280 -4.80 -0.49 8.73
N GLN A 281 -5.23 -0.95 7.56
CA GLN A 281 -5.21 -0.16 6.33
C GLN A 281 -6.08 1.09 6.44
N VAL A 282 -7.33 0.96 6.92
CA VAL A 282 -8.24 2.08 7.08
C VAL A 282 -7.74 3.06 8.15
N GLU A 283 -7.16 2.58 9.25
CA GLU A 283 -6.50 3.43 10.26
C GLU A 283 -5.34 4.23 9.63
N ASP A 284 -4.47 3.56 8.87
CA ASP A 284 -3.37 4.23 8.15
C ASP A 284 -3.89 5.29 7.17
N TRP A 285 -4.92 4.98 6.39
CA TRP A 285 -5.49 5.92 5.42
C TRP A 285 -6.16 7.11 6.09
N HIS A 286 -6.83 6.89 7.22
CA HIS A 286 -7.41 7.97 8.02
C HIS A 286 -6.33 8.90 8.56
N LEU A 287 -5.26 8.36 9.15
CA LEU A 287 -4.14 9.15 9.66
C LEU A 287 -3.43 9.90 8.53
N ALA A 288 -3.18 9.23 7.39
CA ALA A 288 -2.53 9.87 6.24
C ALA A 288 -3.38 10.99 5.64
N HIS A 289 -4.69 10.81 5.55
CA HIS A 289 -5.63 11.84 5.09
C HIS A 289 -5.67 13.04 6.03
N ARG A 290 -5.70 12.82 7.35
CA ARG A 290 -5.62 13.89 8.34
C ARG A 290 -4.31 14.67 8.26
N GLU A 291 -3.18 13.96 8.17
CA GLU A 291 -1.87 14.58 7.98
C GLU A 291 -1.78 15.36 6.66
N LEU A 292 -2.46 14.90 5.61
CA LEU A 292 -2.49 15.58 4.32
C LEU A 292 -3.32 16.88 4.38
N LEU A 293 -4.50 16.85 4.98
CA LEU A 293 -5.39 18.02 5.04
C LEU A 293 -5.02 19.01 6.15
N GLY A 294 -4.34 18.55 7.21
CA GLY A 294 -3.78 19.41 8.25
C GLY A 294 -2.57 20.26 7.81
N ARG A 295 -2.07 20.04 6.58
CA ARG A 295 -0.98 20.83 5.95
C ARG A 295 -1.49 22.05 5.17
N GLY A 296 -2.80 22.29 5.14
CA GLY A 296 -3.45 23.43 4.48
C GLY A 296 -3.58 24.68 5.35
#